data_AF-A0A1G1K3Q7-F1
#
_entry.id   AF-A0A1G1K3Q7-F1
#
_cell.length_a   1.000
_cell.length_b   1.000
_cell.length_c   1.000
_cell.angle_alpha   90.00
_cell.angle_beta   90.00
_cell.angle_gamma   90.00
#
_symmetry.space_group_name_H-M   'P 1'
#
loop_
_entity.id
_entity.type
_entity.pdbx_description
1 polymer ?
#
loop_
_entity_poly.entity_id
_entity_poly.type
_entity_poly.pdbx_seq_one_letter_code
_entity_poly.pdbx_strand_id
1 'polypeptide(L)'
;MASRGAHGGVASATKDTAQLFLKAEYDFVLIETVGAGQLDYGATKIADLTILVLTPESGDEMQFMKGGLSELADVFVVNKADRPSAGAMEDSLKKSRTGIPIFKTIAEQRKGINPLYQFILTQV
;
A
#
# COMPACT_ATOMS: atom_id res chain seq x y z
N MET A 1 3.56 -16.43 2.86
CA MET A 1 2.87 -17.27 3.89
C MET A 1 1.38 -17.22 3.63
N ALA A 2 0.62 -18.31 3.79
CA ALA A 2 -0.84 -18.27 3.59
C ALA A 2 -1.54 -17.59 4.78
N SER A 3 -2.50 -16.69 4.52
CA SER A 3 -3.30 -16.02 5.57
C SER A 3 -4.16 -17.01 6.36
N ARG A 4 -4.56 -18.14 5.75
CA ARG A 4 -5.35 -19.23 6.36
C ARG A 4 -6.59 -18.74 7.12
N GLY A 5 -7.30 -17.75 6.57
CA GLY A 5 -8.52 -17.20 7.17
C GLY A 5 -8.27 -16.27 8.37
N ALA A 6 -7.02 -15.87 8.63
CA ALA A 6 -6.75 -14.77 9.53
C ALA A 6 -7.39 -13.47 9.00
N HIS A 7 -8.13 -12.79 9.86
CA HIS A 7 -8.74 -11.49 9.56
C HIS A 7 -7.61 -10.45 9.42
N GLY A 8 -7.54 -9.71 8.31
CA GLY A 8 -6.54 -8.65 8.13
C GLY A 8 -5.56 -8.81 6.97
N GLY A 9 -5.75 -9.76 6.06
CA GLY A 9 -4.96 -9.89 4.83
C GLY A 9 -3.52 -10.40 5.01
N VAL A 10 -3.11 -10.74 6.24
CA VAL A 10 -1.77 -11.26 6.59
C VAL A 10 -1.87 -12.48 7.50
N ALA A 11 -0.87 -13.37 7.46
CA ALA A 11 -0.82 -14.53 8.35
C ALA A 11 -0.50 -14.09 9.79
N SER A 12 -1.00 -14.82 10.80
CA SER A 12 -0.73 -14.51 12.22
C SER A 12 0.77 -14.45 12.56
N ALA A 13 1.58 -15.31 11.94
CA ALA A 13 3.03 -15.35 12.13
C ALA A 13 3.82 -14.26 11.36
N THR A 14 3.15 -13.38 10.61
CA THR A 14 3.82 -12.34 9.80
C THR A 14 4.63 -11.39 10.68
N LYS A 15 4.07 -10.98 11.82
CA LYS A 15 4.74 -10.08 12.76
C LYS A 15 6.03 -10.69 13.32
N ASP A 16 5.96 -11.93 13.81
CA ASP A 16 7.10 -12.61 14.40
C ASP A 16 8.20 -12.86 13.34
N THR A 17 7.78 -13.16 12.11
CA THR A 17 8.69 -13.33 10.97
C THR A 17 9.38 -12.00 10.62
N ALA A 18 8.64 -10.90 10.57
CA ALA A 18 9.22 -9.57 10.33
C ALA A 18 10.25 -9.20 11.42
N GLN A 19 9.93 -9.46 12.69
CA GLN A 19 10.87 -9.24 13.80
C GLN A 19 12.13 -10.10 13.68
N LEU A 20 12.03 -11.34 13.18
CA LEU A 20 13.18 -12.19 12.95
C LEU A 20 14.12 -11.58 11.89
N PHE A 21 13.57 -11.08 10.78
CA PHE A 21 14.37 -10.42 9.74
C PHE A 21 15.03 -9.13 10.24
N LEU A 22 14.32 -8.31 11.01
CA LEU A 22 14.91 -7.11 11.63
C LEU A 22 16.06 -7.46 12.57
N LYS A 23 15.94 -8.54 13.37
CA LYS A 23 17.04 -9.03 14.22
C LYS A 23 18.20 -9.64 13.44
N ALA A 24 17.97 -10.04 12.19
CA ALA A 24 19.00 -10.53 11.27
C ALA A 24 19.64 -9.40 10.45
N GLU A 25 19.48 -8.14 10.88
CA GLU A 25 20.13 -6.96 10.30
C GLU A 25 19.73 -6.67 8.83
N TYR A 26 18.52 -7.07 8.44
CA TYR A 26 17.93 -6.61 7.19
C TYR A 26 17.50 -5.15 7.31
N ASP A 27 17.89 -4.32 6.34
CA ASP A 27 17.55 -2.89 6.31
C ASP A 27 16.04 -2.66 6.16
N PHE A 28 15.36 -3.51 5.39
CA PHE A 28 13.92 -3.39 5.11
C PHE A 28 13.21 -4.74 5.15
N VAL A 29 11.99 -4.75 5.68
CA VAL A 29 11.05 -5.86 5.56
C VAL A 29 9.79 -5.38 4.87
N LEU A 30 9.56 -5.87 3.65
CA LEU A 30 8.34 -5.59 2.90
C LEU A 30 7.27 -6.63 3.21
N ILE A 31 6.10 -6.17 3.64
CA ILE A 31 4.94 -7.02 3.94
C ILE A 31 3.87 -6.75 2.89
N GLU A 32 3.62 -7.74 2.03
CA GLU A 32 2.53 -7.71 1.06
C GLU A 32 1.33 -8.51 1.58
N THR A 33 0.13 -7.94 1.47
CA THR A 33 -1.12 -8.64 1.81
C THR A 33 -1.59 -9.48 0.62
N VAL A 34 -2.54 -10.39 0.84
CA VAL A 34 -3.12 -11.21 -0.24
C VAL A 34 -4.06 -10.44 -1.20
N GLY A 35 -4.11 -9.11 -1.07
CA GLY A 35 -5.12 -8.23 -1.67
C GLY A 35 -6.05 -7.68 -0.59
N ALA A 36 -6.36 -6.38 -0.65
CA ALA A 36 -7.20 -5.74 0.33
C ALA A 36 -8.68 -6.00 0.05
N GLY A 37 -9.36 -6.78 0.89
CA GLY A 37 -10.81 -6.67 1.05
C GLY A 37 -11.19 -5.47 1.95
N GLN A 38 -12.49 -5.23 2.13
CA GLN A 38 -13.04 -4.14 2.96
C GLN A 38 -12.57 -4.12 4.43
N LEU A 39 -11.94 -5.19 4.94
CA LEU A 39 -11.60 -5.34 6.36
C LEU A 39 -10.13 -5.72 6.59
N ASP A 40 -9.28 -5.61 5.58
CA ASP A 40 -7.89 -6.09 5.65
C ASP A 40 -6.92 -5.04 6.18
N TYR A 41 -6.96 -4.83 7.50
CA TYR A 41 -6.13 -3.85 8.24
C TYR A 41 -4.92 -4.48 8.97
N GLY A 42 -4.60 -5.75 8.71
CA GLY A 42 -3.59 -6.47 9.50
C GLY A 42 -2.18 -5.91 9.28
N ALA A 43 -1.84 -5.55 8.05
CA ALA A 43 -0.53 -4.98 7.71
C ALA A 43 -0.28 -3.62 8.39
N THR A 44 -1.32 -2.78 8.51
CA THR A 44 -1.17 -1.42 9.07
C THR A 44 -0.83 -1.41 10.56
N LYS A 45 -1.09 -2.54 11.26
CA LYS A 45 -0.78 -2.70 12.69
C LYS A 45 0.63 -3.22 12.96
N ILE A 46 1.35 -3.64 11.91
CA ILE A 46 2.65 -4.32 12.03
C ILE A 46 3.76 -3.66 11.22
N ALA A 47 3.43 -2.70 10.34
CA ALA A 47 4.38 -1.97 9.52
C ALA A 47 4.49 -0.51 10.00
N ASP A 48 5.70 0.05 9.92
CA ASP A 48 5.96 1.46 10.22
C ASP A 48 5.48 2.40 9.11
N LEU A 49 5.45 1.91 7.88
CA LEU A 49 4.97 2.62 6.70
C LEU A 49 3.97 1.76 5.92
N THR A 50 2.75 2.27 5.76
CA THR A 50 1.68 1.63 5.00
C THR A 50 1.51 2.29 3.63
N ILE A 51 1.72 1.51 2.57
CA ILE A 51 1.54 1.95 1.18
C ILE A 51 0.26 1.34 0.63
N LEU A 52 -0.73 2.19 0.28
CA LEU A 52 -1.93 1.72 -0.41
C LEU A 52 -1.74 1.83 -1.93
N VAL A 53 -1.64 0.68 -2.59
CA VAL A 53 -1.51 0.60 -4.05
C VAL A 53 -2.87 0.38 -4.69
N LEU A 54 -3.27 1.31 -5.55
CA LEU A 54 -4.52 1.31 -6.29
C LEU A 54 -4.24 1.24 -7.79
N THR A 55 -5.17 0.68 -8.54
CA THR A 55 -5.10 0.63 -10.01
C THR A 55 -6.34 1.33 -10.57
N PRO A 56 -6.20 2.24 -11.55
CA PRO A 56 -7.34 2.87 -12.19
C PRO A 56 -8.29 1.84 -12.79
N GLU A 57 -9.58 2.14 -12.72
CA GLU A 57 -10.67 1.35 -13.26
C GLU A 57 -10.87 -0.01 -12.57
N SER A 58 -10.34 -0.19 -11.36
CA SER A 58 -10.56 -1.45 -10.62
C SER A 58 -11.99 -1.63 -10.14
N GLY A 59 -12.78 -0.55 -10.09
CA GLY A 59 -14.14 -0.54 -9.52
C GLY A 59 -14.16 -0.52 -7.99
N ASP A 60 -13.05 -0.86 -7.33
CA ASP A 60 -12.91 -0.90 -5.88
C ASP A 60 -12.53 0.46 -5.26
N GLU A 61 -12.21 1.46 -6.08
CA GLU A 61 -11.65 2.76 -5.66
C GLU A 61 -12.55 3.48 -4.65
N MET A 62 -13.84 3.59 -4.97
CA MET A 62 -14.85 4.18 -4.08
C MET A 62 -15.02 3.39 -2.80
N GLN A 63 -14.83 2.07 -2.87
CA GLN A 63 -14.97 1.18 -1.72
C GLN A 63 -13.78 1.28 -0.78
N PHE A 64 -12.56 1.39 -1.31
CA PHE A 64 -11.36 1.62 -0.51
C PHE A 64 -11.34 3.01 0.15
N MET A 65 -11.85 4.03 -0.56
CA MET A 65 -11.99 5.38 0.03
C MET A 65 -13.04 5.44 1.14
N LYS A 66 -14.10 4.63 1.07
CA LYS A 66 -15.16 4.58 2.10
C LYS A 66 -14.88 3.57 3.22
N GLY A 67 -14.03 2.59 2.97
CA GLY A 67 -13.76 1.47 3.87
C GLY A 67 -12.70 1.74 4.92
N GLY A 68 -12.33 3.01 5.20
CA GLY A 68 -11.34 3.37 6.24
C GLY A 68 -9.89 2.99 5.92
N LEU A 69 -9.63 2.17 4.89
CA LEU A 69 -8.27 1.79 4.49
C LEU A 69 -7.44 2.99 4.02
N SER A 70 -8.09 3.95 3.35
CA SER A 70 -7.48 5.22 2.94
C SER A 70 -7.00 6.06 4.13
N GLU A 71 -7.62 5.93 5.31
CA GLU A 71 -7.25 6.65 6.54
C GLU A 71 -5.99 6.08 7.20
N LEU A 72 -5.64 4.83 6.86
CA LEU A 72 -4.51 4.11 7.43
C LEU A 72 -3.27 4.11 6.52
N ALA A 73 -3.37 4.65 5.31
CA ALA A 73 -2.26 4.71 4.37
C ALA A 73 -1.35 5.92 4.61
N ASP A 74 -0.05 5.74 4.73
CA ASP A 74 0.89 6.87 4.84
C ASP A 74 1.22 7.47 3.48
N VAL A 75 1.03 6.67 2.42
CA VAL A 75 1.26 7.06 1.03
C VAL A 75 0.33 6.27 0.11
N PHE A 76 -0.14 6.94 -0.94
CA PHE A 76 -0.88 6.29 -2.02
C PHE A 76 0.01 6.05 -3.23
N VAL A 77 -0.21 4.92 -3.90
CA VAL A 77 0.38 4.62 -5.21
C VAL A 77 -0.74 4.35 -6.19
N VAL A 78 -0.80 5.13 -7.27
CA VAL A 78 -1.65 4.85 -8.44
C VAL A 78 -0.78 4.09 -9.44
N ASN A 79 -0.86 2.76 -9.43
CA ASN A 79 -0.15 1.90 -10.36
C ASN A 79 -0.93 1.71 -11.67
N LYS A 80 -0.26 1.33 -12.75
CA LYS A 80 -0.79 1.35 -14.12
C LYS A 80 -1.26 2.76 -14.52
N ALA A 81 -0.45 3.75 -14.18
CA ALA A 81 -0.74 5.15 -14.43
C ALA A 81 -0.74 5.55 -15.92
N ASP A 82 -0.43 4.62 -16.82
CA ASP A 82 -0.65 4.71 -18.27
C ASP A 82 -2.13 4.62 -18.66
N ARG A 83 -3.00 4.16 -17.76
CA ARG A 83 -4.45 4.06 -18.01
C ARG A 83 -5.13 5.42 -18.00
N PRO A 84 -6.17 5.63 -18.84
CA PRO A 84 -6.85 6.92 -18.99
C PRO A 84 -7.35 7.52 -17.66
N SER A 85 -7.88 6.68 -16.76
CA SER A 85 -8.49 7.15 -15.51
C SER A 85 -7.49 7.42 -14.37
N ALA A 86 -6.18 7.30 -14.62
CA ALA A 86 -5.16 7.50 -13.58
C ALA A 86 -5.18 8.90 -12.96
N GLY A 87 -5.41 9.94 -13.77
CA GLY A 87 -5.53 11.32 -13.29
C GLY A 87 -6.77 11.52 -12.41
N ALA A 88 -7.90 10.96 -12.81
CA ALA A 88 -9.15 11.04 -12.04
C ALA A 88 -9.04 10.32 -10.68
N MET A 89 -8.34 9.19 -10.62
CA MET A 89 -8.03 8.50 -9.36
C MET A 89 -7.15 9.37 -8.45
N GLU A 90 -6.07 9.94 -8.98
CA GLU A 90 -5.18 10.84 -8.23
C GLU A 90 -5.97 12.01 -7.62
N ASP A 91 -6.83 12.66 -8.41
CA ASP A 91 -7.65 13.79 -7.95
C ASP A 91 -8.65 13.37 -6.88
N SER A 92 -9.21 12.17 -6.98
CA SER A 92 -10.12 11.61 -5.98
C SER A 92 -9.41 11.34 -4.66
N LEU A 93 -8.20 10.79 -4.72
CA LEU A 93 -7.36 10.55 -3.54
C LEU A 93 -6.97 11.85 -2.84
N LYS A 94 -6.54 12.87 -3.62
CA LYS A 94 -6.24 14.22 -3.09
C LYS A 94 -7.43 14.82 -2.34
N LYS A 95 -8.65 14.63 -2.85
CA LYS A 95 -9.89 15.11 -2.21
C LYS A 95 -10.24 14.30 -0.97
N SER A 96 -9.99 13.00 -0.97
CA SER A 96 -10.30 12.13 0.17
C SER A 96 -9.37 12.37 1.37
N ARG A 97 -8.08 12.63 1.12
CA ARG A 97 -7.09 12.80 2.19
C ARG A 97 -6.00 13.78 1.79
N THR A 98 -6.18 15.02 2.23
CA THR A 98 -5.24 16.11 1.99
C THR A 98 -3.90 15.84 2.69
N GLY A 99 -2.79 16.16 2.02
CA GLY A 99 -1.44 16.11 2.60
C GLY A 99 -0.75 14.75 2.55
N ILE A 100 -1.45 13.69 2.11
CA ILE A 100 -0.84 12.37 1.90
C ILE A 100 -0.11 12.35 0.55
N PRO A 101 1.16 11.93 0.48
CA PRO A 101 1.88 11.79 -0.78
C PRO A 101 1.21 10.79 -1.71
N ILE A 102 1.21 11.10 -3.01
CA ILE A 102 0.66 10.23 -4.05
C ILE A 102 1.72 10.03 -5.14
N PHE A 103 2.05 8.78 -5.44
CA PHE A 103 2.98 8.41 -6.50
C PHE A 103 2.25 7.72 -7.64
N LYS A 104 2.52 8.13 -8.88
CA LYS A 104 2.07 7.40 -10.08
C LYS A 104 3.15 6.46 -10.54
N THR A 105 2.78 5.20 -10.75
CA THR A 105 3.72 4.17 -11.20
C THR A 105 3.17 3.39 -12.39
N ILE A 106 4.09 2.88 -13.20
CA ILE A 106 3.81 1.84 -14.19
C ILE A 106 4.84 0.75 -13.91
N ALA A 107 4.52 -0.12 -12.94
CA ALA A 107 5.48 -1.06 -12.38
C ALA A 107 6.10 -1.98 -13.44
N GLU A 108 5.30 -2.45 -14.40
CA GLU A 108 5.75 -3.28 -15.53
C GLU A 108 6.84 -2.59 -16.37
N GLN A 109 6.78 -1.27 -16.49
CA GLN A 109 7.76 -0.45 -17.21
C GLN A 109 8.81 0.18 -16.28
N ARG A 110 8.77 -0.11 -14.98
CA ARG A 110 9.62 0.51 -13.93
C ARG A 110 9.54 2.03 -13.86
N LYS A 111 8.47 2.65 -14.37
CA LYS A 111 8.27 4.12 -14.32
C LYS A 111 7.67 4.53 -12.98
N GLY A 112 8.18 5.63 -12.41
CA GLY A 112 7.71 6.17 -11.14
C GLY A 112 8.20 5.41 -9.88
N ILE A 113 8.91 4.29 -10.06
CA ILE A 113 9.43 3.49 -8.94
C ILE A 113 10.52 4.22 -8.16
N ASN A 114 11.46 4.87 -8.85
CA ASN A 114 12.57 5.55 -8.17
C ASN A 114 12.10 6.67 -7.24
N PRO A 115 11.20 7.60 -7.65
CA PRO A 115 10.63 8.58 -6.71
C PRO A 115 9.95 7.97 -5.48
N LEU A 116 9.20 6.87 -5.65
CA LEU A 116 8.57 6.16 -4.53
C LEU A 116 9.63 5.56 -3.59
N TYR A 117 10.66 4.91 -4.16
CA TYR A 117 11.76 4.35 -3.39
C TYR A 117 12.51 5.42 -2.58
N GLN A 118 12.84 6.55 -3.22
CA GLN A 118 13.50 7.67 -2.53
C GLN A 118 12.66 8.18 -1.37
N PHE A 119 11.34 8.29 -1.54
CA PHE A 119 10.45 8.66 -0.45
C PHE A 119 10.47 7.65 0.69
N ILE A 120 10.43 6.34 0.40
CA ILE A 120 10.51 5.30 1.43
C ILE A 120 11.80 5.43 2.25
N LEU A 121 12.93 5.70 1.57
CA LEU A 121 14.22 5.91 2.24
C LEU A 121 14.25 7.12 3.19
N THR A 122 13.38 8.11 3.03
CA THR A 122 13.32 9.25 3.96
C THR A 122 12.40 9.01 5.15
N GLN A 123 11.67 7.89 5.19
CA GLN A 123 10.76 7.55 6.29
C GLN A 123 11.40 6.61 7.33
N VAL A 124 12.58 6.07 7.03
CA VAL A 124 13.40 5.22 7.90
C VAL A 124 14.65 5.95 8.38
#